data_AF-A0A453JXU7-F1
#
_entry.id   AF-A0A453JXU7-F1
#
_cell.length_a   1.000
_cell.length_b   1.000
_cell.length_c   1.000
_cell.angle_alpha   90.00
_cell.angle_beta   90.00
_cell.angle_gamma   90.00
#
_symmetry.space_group_name_H-M   'P 1'
#
loop_
_entity.id
_entity.type
_entity.pdbx_description
1 polymer ?
#
loop_
_entity_poly.entity_id
_entity_poly.type
_entity_poly.pdbx_seq_one_letter_code
_entity_poly.pdbx_strand_id
1 'polypeptide(L)'
;NTTTTGQRPRSHLPSTKLEQPVKSRAAYIYPVLGATRAPSSGAPVLQTTGTTASTYPSSASRSVGEAMARKKIREYDSKRLLKEHLKRLAGIDLQILSAQVTQSTDFTELSNQEPWLSSMKLVVKPDMLFGKRGKSGLVALNLDLAQVRQFVKERLGVEVEMGGCKAPITTFIVEPFVPHDQEYYLSIMSDRLGCTISFSECGGIEIEENWDKVKTIFLPTEKPMTLDACAPLIATLPLEVRTKIGDFIRGSFSVFQDLDFSFMEMNPFTLVNGEPYPLDMRGELDDTAAFKNFKKWGDIEFPLPFGRVLSPSESYIHELDEKV
;
A
#
# COMPACT_ATOMS: atom_id res chain seq x y z
N ASN A 1 -76.16 14.32 37.28
CA ASN A 1 -75.87 15.58 36.56
C ASN A 1 -74.37 15.66 36.41
N THR A 2 -73.72 15.42 35.27
CA THR A 2 -74.04 15.70 33.86
C THR A 2 -73.28 14.72 32.95
N THR A 3 -73.88 14.40 31.82
CA THR A 3 -73.37 13.64 30.65
C THR A 3 -72.11 14.33 30.08
N THR A 4 -71.16 13.68 29.36
CA THR A 4 -71.25 13.33 27.92
C THR A 4 -70.01 12.51 27.47
N THR A 5 -70.25 11.44 26.68
CA THR A 5 -69.50 10.90 25.52
C THR A 5 -67.96 10.74 25.50
N GLY A 6 -67.52 9.47 25.56
CA GLY A 6 -66.93 8.71 24.44
C GLY A 6 -65.71 9.25 23.66
N GLN A 7 -64.58 8.56 23.77
CA GLN A 7 -63.76 8.09 22.64
C GLN A 7 -62.64 7.14 23.15
N ARG A 8 -62.51 5.96 22.52
CA ARG A 8 -61.40 5.02 22.74
C ARG A 8 -60.11 5.57 22.11
N PRO A 9 -58.94 5.51 22.77
CA PRO A 9 -57.69 5.83 22.10
C PRO A 9 -57.28 4.68 21.16
N ARG A 10 -57.02 5.05 19.89
CA ARG A 10 -56.39 4.17 18.89
C ARG A 10 -54.95 3.88 19.33
N SER A 11 -54.60 2.60 19.40
CA SER A 11 -53.21 2.15 19.52
C SER A 11 -52.41 2.56 18.28
N HIS A 12 -51.47 3.48 18.45
CA HIS A 12 -50.41 3.73 17.46
C HIS A 12 -49.18 2.91 17.85
N LEU A 13 -49.02 1.76 17.19
CA LEU A 13 -47.74 1.07 17.07
C LEU A 13 -46.83 1.95 16.21
N PRO A 14 -45.59 2.26 16.64
CA PRO A 14 -44.62 2.88 15.75
C PRO A 14 -44.18 1.86 14.70
N SER A 15 -44.38 2.24 13.44
CA SER A 15 -43.83 1.57 12.26
C SER A 15 -42.30 1.51 12.37
N THR A 16 -41.77 0.32 12.63
CA THR A 16 -40.36 0.01 12.44
C THR A 16 -40.07 0.06 10.94
N LYS A 17 -39.48 1.17 10.47
CA LYS A 17 -38.75 1.16 9.21
C LYS A 17 -37.58 0.19 9.40
N LEU A 18 -37.64 -0.96 8.73
CA LEU A 18 -36.45 -1.78 8.48
C LEU A 18 -35.46 -0.88 7.72
N GLU A 19 -34.42 -0.43 8.40
CA GLU A 19 -33.23 0.08 7.73
C GLU A 19 -32.63 -1.08 6.94
N GLN A 20 -32.53 -0.87 5.63
CA GLN A 20 -31.81 -1.76 4.74
C GLN A 20 -30.33 -1.78 5.15
N PRO A 21 -29.65 -2.94 5.13
CA PRO A 21 -28.25 -3.00 5.49
C PRO A 21 -27.44 -2.12 4.52
N VAL A 22 -26.70 -1.17 5.08
CA VAL A 22 -25.72 -0.35 4.36
C VAL A 22 -24.71 -1.31 3.73
N LYS A 23 -24.66 -1.34 2.39
CA LYS A 23 -23.72 -2.17 1.63
C LYS A 23 -22.29 -1.67 1.88
N SER A 24 -21.39 -2.54 2.36
CA SER A 24 -19.98 -2.20 2.62
C SER A 24 -19.29 -1.66 1.36
N ARG A 25 -18.57 -0.55 1.48
CA ARG A 25 -17.90 0.14 0.35
C ARG A 25 -16.78 -0.66 -0.31
N ALA A 26 -16.24 -1.67 0.37
CA ALA A 26 -15.15 -2.51 -0.14
C ALA A 26 -15.46 -3.23 -1.48
N ALA A 27 -16.74 -3.41 -1.85
CA ALA A 27 -17.16 -4.04 -3.10
C ALA A 27 -17.31 -3.07 -4.29
N TYR A 28 -17.30 -1.75 -4.06
CA TYR A 28 -17.54 -0.75 -5.11
C TYR A 28 -16.26 -0.25 -5.81
N ILE A 29 -15.08 -0.72 -5.38
CA ILE A 29 -13.79 -0.17 -5.82
C ILE A 29 -13.27 -0.83 -7.11
N TYR A 30 -13.82 -1.95 -7.56
CA TYR A 30 -13.33 -2.68 -8.73
C TYR A 30 -14.46 -3.19 -9.61
N PRO A 31 -14.72 -2.61 -10.80
CA PRO A 31 -15.68 -3.20 -11.72
C PRO A 31 -15.13 -4.54 -12.20
N VAL A 32 -15.82 -5.63 -11.81
CA VAL A 32 -15.67 -6.94 -12.44
C VAL A 32 -16.21 -6.81 -13.87
N LEU A 33 -15.32 -6.68 -14.85
CA LEU A 33 -15.70 -6.69 -16.26
C LEU A 33 -15.46 -8.07 -16.86
N GLY A 34 -16.56 -8.79 -17.03
CA GLY A 34 -16.67 -9.86 -18.01
C GLY A 34 -17.10 -9.32 -19.39
N ALA A 35 -16.61 -10.00 -20.43
CA ALA A 35 -17.09 -10.02 -21.82
C ALA A 35 -16.85 -8.79 -22.74
N THR A 36 -15.76 -8.90 -23.51
CA THR A 36 -15.62 -8.71 -24.99
C THR A 36 -16.39 -7.61 -25.73
N ARG A 37 -15.65 -6.73 -26.44
CA ARG A 37 -15.79 -6.48 -27.91
C ARG A 37 -14.68 -5.57 -28.46
N ALA A 38 -14.14 -5.93 -29.62
CA ALA A 38 -13.20 -5.14 -30.44
C ALA A 38 -13.93 -4.12 -31.34
N PRO A 39 -13.24 -3.04 -31.76
CA PRO A 39 -13.12 -2.71 -33.20
C PRO A 39 -11.72 -2.16 -33.56
N SER A 40 -11.01 -2.72 -34.55
CA SER A 40 -11.00 -2.43 -36.01
C SER A 40 -10.50 -1.03 -36.43
N SER A 41 -9.25 -1.01 -36.91
CA SER A 41 -8.63 -0.26 -38.03
C SER A 41 -9.29 1.00 -38.62
N GLY A 42 -8.48 2.06 -38.80
CA GLY A 42 -8.69 3.11 -39.80
C GLY A 42 -7.77 4.32 -39.63
N ALA A 43 -6.73 4.43 -40.45
CA ALA A 43 -5.89 5.63 -40.66
C ALA A 43 -6.34 6.36 -41.94
N PRO A 44 -5.67 7.43 -42.42
CA PRO A 44 -5.10 8.65 -41.80
C PRO A 44 -5.72 9.92 -42.47
N VAL A 45 -5.22 11.15 -42.20
CA VAL A 45 -4.89 12.19 -43.23
C VAL A 45 -4.53 13.58 -42.63
N LEU A 46 -3.43 14.09 -43.21
CA LEU A 46 -2.89 15.45 -43.45
C LEU A 46 -2.49 16.48 -42.38
N GLN A 47 -1.23 16.89 -42.57
CA GLN A 47 -0.48 18.07 -42.16
C GLN A 47 -1.16 19.41 -42.46
N THR A 48 -0.88 20.40 -41.61
CA THR A 48 -0.54 21.76 -42.06
C THR A 48 0.64 22.35 -41.28
N THR A 49 1.44 23.04 -42.07
CA THR A 49 2.70 23.79 -41.92
C THR A 49 2.87 24.76 -40.74
N GLY A 50 4.11 24.84 -40.26
CA GLY A 50 4.86 26.10 -40.18
C GLY A 50 5.09 26.72 -38.80
N THR A 51 6.35 26.75 -38.33
CA THR A 51 7.18 27.97 -38.24
C THR A 51 8.42 27.69 -37.37
N THR A 52 9.56 28.12 -37.87
CA THR A 52 10.92 28.00 -37.35
C THR A 52 11.13 28.73 -36.01
N ALA A 53 11.72 28.04 -35.03
CA ALA A 53 12.43 28.70 -33.92
C ALA A 53 13.65 27.87 -33.51
N SER A 54 14.81 28.53 -33.57
CA SER A 54 16.13 28.11 -33.13
C SER A 54 16.12 27.61 -31.68
N THR A 55 16.64 26.40 -31.44
CA THR A 55 17.08 25.97 -30.11
C THR A 55 18.35 25.14 -30.23
N TYR A 56 19.40 25.61 -29.55
CA TYR A 56 20.64 24.89 -29.30
C TYR A 56 20.34 23.55 -28.62
N PRO A 57 21.11 22.48 -28.89
CA PRO A 57 20.94 21.23 -28.17
C PRO A 57 21.39 21.43 -26.72
N SER A 58 20.40 21.59 -25.83
CA SER A 58 20.58 21.40 -24.39
C SER A 58 21.07 19.96 -24.20
N SER A 59 22.29 19.83 -23.69
CA SER A 59 22.85 18.57 -23.24
C SER A 59 21.88 17.96 -22.24
N ALA A 60 21.16 16.92 -22.66
CA ALA A 60 20.42 16.05 -21.77
C ALA A 60 21.42 15.51 -20.75
N SER A 61 21.38 16.03 -19.53
CA SER A 61 22.02 15.43 -18.38
C SER A 61 21.38 14.06 -18.20
N ARG A 62 22.02 13.02 -18.72
CA ARG A 62 21.77 11.66 -18.28
C ARG A 62 21.96 11.68 -16.77
N SER A 63 20.88 11.54 -16.02
CA SER A 63 20.93 11.25 -14.59
C SER A 63 21.46 9.83 -14.41
N VAL A 64 22.77 9.67 -14.59
CA VAL A 64 23.49 8.51 -14.08
C VAL A 64 23.79 8.85 -12.63
N GLY A 65 22.85 8.48 -11.79
CA GLY A 65 22.92 8.62 -10.35
C GLY A 65 21.93 7.62 -9.79
N GLU A 66 22.22 6.33 -9.96
CA GLU A 66 21.68 5.34 -9.04
C GLU A 66 22.13 5.79 -7.65
N ALA A 67 21.19 6.27 -6.84
CA ALA A 67 21.46 6.53 -5.44
C ALA A 67 21.74 5.15 -4.82
N MET A 68 23.02 4.76 -4.79
CA MET A 68 23.47 3.44 -4.37
C MET A 68 22.94 3.05 -3.00
N ALA A 69 22.65 4.02 -2.14
CA ALA A 69 22.19 3.80 -0.78
C ALA A 69 20.69 3.46 -0.63
N ARG A 70 19.82 3.91 -1.54
CA ARG A 70 18.36 3.89 -1.28
C ARG A 70 17.69 2.81 -2.09
N LYS A 71 17.32 1.70 -1.44
CA LYS A 71 16.75 0.52 -2.11
C LYS A 71 15.33 0.26 -1.66
N LYS A 72 14.44 0.15 -2.65
CA LYS A 72 13.05 -0.27 -2.43
C LYS A 72 13.02 -1.73 -1.99
N ILE A 73 12.09 -2.03 -1.11
CA ILE A 73 11.80 -3.40 -0.67
C ILE A 73 10.37 -3.77 -1.02
N ARG A 74 10.11 -5.06 -1.11
CA ARG A 74 8.77 -5.57 -1.40
C ARG A 74 7.77 -5.16 -0.31
N GLU A 75 6.51 -5.13 -0.67
CA GLU A 75 5.43 -4.83 0.29
C GLU A 75 5.39 -5.89 1.40
N TYR A 76 5.60 -7.16 1.05
CA TYR A 76 5.73 -8.26 2.00
C TYR A 76 6.78 -7.97 3.09
N ASP A 77 7.99 -7.56 2.70
CA ASP A 77 9.07 -7.23 3.63
C ASP A 77 8.78 -5.97 4.43
N SER A 78 8.19 -4.95 3.80
CA SER A 78 7.79 -3.71 4.48
C SER A 78 6.82 -4.01 5.62
N LYS A 79 5.81 -4.85 5.37
CA LYS A 79 4.79 -5.26 6.35
C LYS A 79 5.38 -6.14 7.45
N ARG A 80 6.26 -7.09 7.11
CA ARG A 80 6.97 -7.94 8.08
C ARG A 80 7.79 -7.08 9.05
N LEU A 81 8.63 -6.19 8.52
CA LEU A 81 9.48 -5.31 9.33
C LEU A 81 8.64 -4.38 10.23
N LEU A 82 7.57 -3.80 9.70
CA LEU A 82 6.67 -2.98 10.52
C LEU A 82 6.09 -3.81 11.67
N LYS A 83 5.49 -4.96 11.37
CA LYS A 83 4.84 -5.83 12.38
C LYS A 83 5.81 -6.21 13.51
N GLU A 84 6.97 -6.74 13.15
CA GLU A 84 7.95 -7.26 14.12
C GLU A 84 8.52 -6.13 14.99
N HIS A 85 8.93 -5.03 14.35
CA HIS A 85 9.66 -3.97 15.05
C HIS A 85 8.74 -2.99 15.75
N LEU A 86 7.49 -2.83 15.30
CA LEU A 86 6.51 -2.03 16.03
C LEU A 86 6.13 -2.71 17.36
N LYS A 87 5.99 -4.04 17.36
CA LYS A 87 5.81 -4.80 18.60
C LYS A 87 6.99 -4.65 19.55
N ARG A 88 8.22 -4.77 19.02
CA ARG A 88 9.45 -4.64 19.82
C ARG A 88 9.66 -3.23 20.39
N LEU A 89 9.38 -2.18 19.62
CA LEU A 89 9.70 -0.80 19.99
C LEU A 89 8.57 -0.07 20.71
N ALA A 90 7.32 -0.36 20.34
CA ALA A 90 6.15 0.36 20.83
C ALA A 90 5.15 -0.55 21.58
N GLY A 91 5.37 -1.86 21.63
CA GLY A 91 4.43 -2.80 22.25
C GLY A 91 3.12 -2.96 21.48
N ILE A 92 3.03 -2.43 20.25
CA ILE A 92 1.84 -2.50 19.41
C ILE A 92 1.94 -3.76 18.54
N ASP A 93 1.08 -4.74 18.80
CA ASP A 93 1.06 -6.01 18.08
C ASP A 93 0.06 -5.96 16.92
N LEU A 94 0.55 -5.62 15.73
CA LEU A 94 -0.28 -5.62 14.53
C LEU A 94 -0.54 -7.06 14.06
N GLN A 95 -1.80 -7.42 13.92
CA GLN A 95 -2.21 -8.72 13.40
C GLN A 95 -2.12 -8.79 11.85
N ILE A 96 -1.03 -8.26 11.28
CA ILE A 96 -0.79 -8.31 9.84
C ILE A 96 -0.50 -9.75 9.43
N LEU A 97 -1.25 -10.23 8.44
CA LEU A 97 -1.06 -11.53 7.81
C LEU A 97 -0.79 -11.32 6.33
N SER A 98 0.30 -11.90 5.84
CA SER A 98 0.72 -11.81 4.46
C SER A 98 1.51 -13.04 4.08
N ALA A 99 1.27 -13.56 2.88
CA ALA A 99 2.02 -14.65 2.28
C ALA A 99 2.56 -14.22 0.92
N GLN A 100 3.82 -14.53 0.64
CA GLN A 100 4.40 -14.29 -0.68
C GLN A 100 4.25 -15.53 -1.56
N VAL A 101 3.91 -15.32 -2.83
CA VAL A 101 3.73 -16.39 -3.82
C VAL A 101 4.61 -16.11 -5.03
N THR A 102 5.42 -17.08 -5.41
CA THR A 102 6.30 -17.07 -6.58
C THR A 102 6.07 -18.34 -7.41
N GLN A 103 6.89 -18.55 -8.45
CA GLN A 103 6.85 -19.77 -9.25
C GLN A 103 7.20 -21.04 -8.47
N SER A 104 8.01 -20.95 -7.41
CA SER A 104 8.41 -22.09 -6.60
C SER A 104 7.41 -22.43 -5.48
N THR A 105 6.37 -21.62 -5.28
CA THR A 105 5.42 -21.81 -4.18
C THR A 105 4.52 -23.02 -4.43
N ASP A 106 4.58 -24.01 -3.53
CA ASP A 106 3.55 -25.04 -3.38
C ASP A 106 2.41 -24.50 -2.49
N PHE A 107 1.22 -24.34 -3.08
CA PHE A 107 0.05 -23.83 -2.35
C PHE A 107 -0.44 -24.75 -1.22
N THR A 108 -0.16 -26.05 -1.30
CA THR A 108 -0.49 -27.02 -0.26
C THR A 108 0.39 -26.78 0.96
N GLU A 109 1.71 -26.71 0.75
CA GLU A 109 2.67 -26.39 1.81
C GLU A 109 2.39 -25.01 2.42
N LEU A 110 2.15 -24.01 1.57
CA LEU A 110 1.81 -22.66 2.01
C LEU A 110 0.55 -22.65 2.88
N SER A 111 -0.51 -23.37 2.48
CA SER A 111 -1.75 -23.46 3.27
C SER A 111 -1.58 -24.19 4.60
N ASN A 112 -0.60 -25.09 4.72
CA ASN A 112 -0.27 -25.76 5.98
C ASN A 112 0.51 -24.84 6.92
N GLN A 113 1.43 -24.03 6.37
CA GLN A 113 2.20 -23.03 7.13
C GLN A 113 1.35 -21.84 7.56
N GLU A 114 0.40 -21.44 6.70
CA GLU A 114 -0.47 -20.29 6.88
C GLU A 114 -1.96 -20.70 6.83
N PRO A 115 -2.49 -21.37 7.88
CA PRO A 115 -3.86 -21.91 7.88
C PRO A 115 -4.96 -20.87 7.63
N TRP A 116 -4.70 -19.59 7.93
CA TRP A 116 -5.65 -18.50 7.72
C TRP A 116 -6.06 -18.37 6.24
N LEU A 117 -5.18 -18.74 5.31
CA LEU A 117 -5.46 -18.75 3.86
C LEU A 117 -6.70 -19.56 3.49
N SER A 118 -7.02 -20.61 4.24
CA SER A 118 -8.18 -21.46 3.97
C SER A 118 -9.45 -21.03 4.69
N SER A 119 -9.33 -20.14 5.68
CA SER A 119 -10.43 -19.76 6.58
C SER A 119 -10.98 -18.35 6.34
N MET A 120 -10.25 -17.52 5.59
CA MET A 120 -10.58 -16.12 5.36
C MET A 120 -10.81 -15.84 3.89
N LYS A 121 -11.51 -14.74 3.62
CA LYS A 121 -11.49 -14.14 2.29
C LYS A 121 -10.17 -13.41 2.07
N LEU A 122 -9.69 -13.39 0.84
CA LEU A 122 -8.33 -13.01 0.49
C LEU A 122 -8.30 -11.89 -0.54
N VAL A 123 -7.18 -11.18 -0.53
CA VAL A 123 -6.72 -10.26 -1.56
C VAL A 123 -5.44 -10.84 -2.16
N VAL A 124 -5.30 -10.73 -3.46
CA VAL A 124 -4.05 -11.07 -4.17
C VAL A 124 -3.67 -9.95 -5.12
N LYS A 125 -2.40 -9.55 -5.08
CA LYS A 125 -1.83 -8.49 -5.92
C LYS A 125 -0.35 -8.73 -6.21
N PRO A 126 0.18 -8.32 -7.38
CA PRO A 126 1.62 -8.36 -7.64
C PRO A 126 2.41 -7.55 -6.62
N ASP A 127 3.57 -8.08 -6.22
CA ASP A 127 4.51 -7.45 -5.29
C ASP A 127 5.88 -7.28 -5.97
N MET A 128 5.94 -6.32 -6.90
CA MET A 128 7.05 -6.13 -7.82
C MET A 128 7.41 -4.64 -8.01
N LEU A 129 7.25 -3.83 -6.95
CA LEU A 129 7.70 -2.44 -6.88
C LEU A 129 7.10 -1.47 -7.92
N PHE A 130 5.93 -1.78 -8.47
CA PHE A 130 5.17 -0.86 -9.33
C PHE A 130 3.83 -0.45 -8.70
N GLY A 131 3.45 0.81 -8.91
CA GLY A 131 2.19 1.38 -8.41
C GLY A 131 0.99 1.11 -9.33
N LYS A 132 -0.15 1.72 -9.00
CA LYS A 132 -1.39 1.72 -9.83
C LYS A 132 -1.98 0.33 -10.14
N ARG A 133 -1.61 -0.70 -9.35
CA ARG A 133 -2.09 -2.08 -9.47
C ARG A 133 -3.61 -2.20 -9.59
N GLY A 134 -4.34 -1.44 -8.77
CA GLY A 134 -5.80 -1.44 -8.77
C GLY A 134 -6.42 -0.91 -10.06
N LYS A 135 -5.85 0.15 -10.64
CA LYS A 135 -6.30 0.74 -11.91
C LYS A 135 -5.98 -0.16 -13.11
N SER A 136 -5.00 -1.07 -12.97
CA SER A 136 -4.59 -2.02 -14.01
C SER A 136 -5.29 -3.39 -13.93
N GLY A 137 -6.27 -3.59 -13.03
CA GLY A 137 -6.93 -4.88 -12.85
C GLY A 137 -6.01 -5.99 -12.30
N LEU A 138 -4.90 -5.60 -11.68
CA LEU A 138 -3.90 -6.50 -11.08
C LEU A 138 -4.14 -6.72 -9.58
N VAL A 139 -5.29 -6.28 -9.06
CA VAL A 139 -5.71 -6.55 -7.68
C VAL A 139 -7.02 -7.31 -7.76
N ALA A 140 -7.08 -8.48 -7.12
CA ALA A 140 -8.34 -9.20 -6.92
C ALA A 140 -8.66 -9.27 -5.44
N LEU A 141 -9.92 -8.99 -5.11
CA LEU A 141 -10.43 -8.89 -3.75
C LEU A 141 -11.48 -9.96 -3.47
N ASN A 142 -11.70 -10.23 -2.19
CA ASN A 142 -12.77 -11.08 -1.68
C ASN A 142 -12.77 -12.50 -2.31
N LEU A 143 -11.58 -13.05 -2.50
CA LEU A 143 -11.38 -14.38 -3.07
C LEU A 143 -11.31 -15.45 -1.98
N ASP A 144 -11.62 -16.70 -2.32
CA ASP A 144 -11.13 -17.86 -1.55
C ASP A 144 -9.76 -18.34 -2.10
N LEU A 145 -9.12 -19.28 -1.41
CA LEU A 145 -7.79 -19.79 -1.78
C LEU A 145 -7.76 -20.44 -3.18
N ALA A 146 -8.85 -21.10 -3.60
CA ALA A 146 -8.92 -21.71 -4.92
C ALA A 146 -8.96 -20.65 -6.02
N GLN A 147 -9.71 -19.57 -5.81
CA GLN A 147 -9.75 -18.41 -6.68
C GLN A 147 -8.41 -17.66 -6.71
N VAL A 148 -7.72 -17.51 -5.57
CA VAL A 148 -6.36 -16.95 -5.54
C VAL A 148 -5.39 -17.80 -6.38
N ARG A 149 -5.42 -19.13 -6.22
CA ARG A 149 -4.57 -20.04 -7.01
C ARG A 149 -4.83 -19.87 -8.51
N GLN A 150 -6.10 -19.77 -8.91
CA GLN A 150 -6.47 -19.53 -10.30
C GLN A 150 -5.98 -18.17 -10.81
N PHE A 151 -6.17 -17.11 -10.02
CA PHE A 151 -5.73 -15.76 -10.36
C PHE A 151 -4.21 -15.68 -10.59
N VAL A 152 -3.42 -16.32 -9.70
CA VAL A 152 -1.96 -16.39 -9.81
C VAL A 152 -1.56 -17.19 -11.05
N LYS A 153 -2.16 -18.38 -11.26
CA LYS A 153 -1.85 -19.24 -12.41
C LYS A 153 -2.05 -18.54 -13.76
N GLU A 154 -3.08 -17.70 -13.87
CA GLU A 154 -3.37 -16.96 -15.10
C GLU A 154 -2.38 -15.82 -15.40
N ARG A 155 -1.64 -15.34 -14.40
CA ARG A 155 -0.84 -14.11 -14.49
C ARG A 155 0.64 -14.31 -14.26
N LEU A 156 1.03 -15.34 -13.52
CA LEU A 156 2.43 -15.67 -13.27
C LEU A 156 3.13 -15.98 -14.61
N GLY A 157 4.23 -15.29 -14.88
CA GLY A 157 4.98 -15.36 -16.13
C GLY A 157 4.38 -14.53 -17.28
N VAL A 158 3.18 -13.97 -17.14
CA VAL A 158 2.57 -13.13 -18.16
C VAL A 158 3.19 -11.74 -18.14
N GLU A 159 3.64 -11.27 -19.30
CA GLU A 159 4.20 -9.93 -19.45
C GLU A 159 3.11 -8.86 -19.29
N VAL A 160 3.42 -7.86 -18.48
CA VAL A 160 2.59 -6.66 -18.33
C VAL A 160 3.44 -5.42 -18.60
N GLU A 161 2.81 -4.39 -19.15
CA GLU A 161 3.43 -3.09 -19.37
C GLU A 161 2.98 -2.12 -18.28
N MET A 162 3.94 -1.60 -17.52
CA MET A 162 3.71 -0.65 -16.44
C MET A 162 4.71 0.49 -16.56
N GLY A 163 4.22 1.72 -16.73
CA GLY A 163 5.08 2.91 -16.78
C GLY A 163 6.10 2.90 -17.94
N GLY A 164 5.77 2.26 -19.07
CA GLY A 164 6.66 2.13 -20.23
C GLY A 164 7.68 1.00 -20.13
N CYS A 165 7.65 0.20 -19.06
CA CYS A 165 8.47 -0.98 -18.88
C CYS A 165 7.63 -2.25 -19.02
N LYS A 166 8.14 -3.24 -19.76
CA LYS A 166 7.47 -4.53 -19.97
C LYS A 166 8.27 -5.65 -19.30
N ALA A 167 7.62 -6.41 -18.42
CA ALA A 167 8.22 -7.58 -17.77
C ALA A 167 7.15 -8.60 -17.34
N PRO A 168 7.53 -9.89 -17.17
CA PRO A 168 6.66 -10.91 -16.63
C PRO A 168 6.35 -10.66 -15.15
N ILE A 169 5.14 -10.99 -14.71
CA ILE A 169 4.80 -11.01 -13.29
C ILE A 169 5.41 -12.26 -12.65
N THR A 170 6.26 -12.11 -11.64
CA THR A 170 6.97 -13.24 -10.99
C THR A 170 6.61 -13.43 -9.52
N THR A 171 6.07 -12.39 -8.87
CA THR A 171 5.85 -12.38 -7.41
C THR A 171 4.50 -11.73 -7.08
N PHE A 172 3.76 -12.37 -6.17
CA PHE A 172 2.51 -11.89 -5.61
C PHE A 172 2.58 -11.84 -4.09
N ILE A 173 1.76 -10.98 -3.50
CA ILE A 173 1.41 -10.99 -2.09
C ILE A 173 -0.07 -11.37 -1.94
N VAL A 174 -0.35 -12.26 -0.99
CA VAL A 174 -1.69 -12.69 -0.60
C VAL A 174 -1.95 -12.25 0.83
N GLU A 175 -3.10 -11.66 1.08
CA GLU A 175 -3.45 -11.06 2.38
C GLU A 175 -4.93 -11.31 2.70
N PRO A 176 -5.37 -11.23 3.96
CA PRO A 176 -6.79 -11.21 4.27
C PRO A 176 -7.50 -10.03 3.61
N PHE A 177 -8.69 -10.29 3.08
CA PHE A 177 -9.63 -9.25 2.70
C PHE A 177 -10.22 -8.62 3.97
N VAL A 178 -9.96 -7.33 4.15
CA VAL A 178 -10.42 -6.55 5.28
C VAL A 178 -11.59 -5.67 4.81
N PRO A 179 -12.85 -5.96 5.19
CA PRO A 179 -13.95 -5.04 4.97
C PRO A 179 -13.74 -3.78 5.82
N HIS A 180 -13.81 -2.61 5.19
CA HIS A 180 -13.63 -1.32 5.86
C HIS A 180 -14.36 -0.22 5.09
N ASP A 181 -14.65 0.88 5.79
CA ASP A 181 -15.29 2.07 5.23
C ASP A 181 -14.39 3.33 5.30
N GLN A 182 -13.30 3.26 6.07
CA GLN A 182 -12.38 4.38 6.29
C GLN A 182 -10.95 3.98 5.92
N GLU A 183 -10.31 4.82 5.11
CA GLU A 183 -8.92 4.68 4.68
C GLU A 183 -8.11 5.90 5.12
N TYR A 184 -6.93 5.66 5.67
CA TYR A 184 -6.00 6.68 6.12
C TYR A 184 -4.72 6.63 5.28
N TYR A 185 -4.04 7.76 5.21
CA TYR A 185 -2.73 7.90 4.59
C TYR A 185 -1.68 8.22 5.65
N LEU A 186 -0.53 7.56 5.58
CA LEU A 186 0.67 7.92 6.33
C LEU A 186 1.89 7.81 5.41
N SER A 187 2.74 8.83 5.41
CA SER A 187 4.09 8.72 4.86
C SER A 187 5.14 9.35 5.77
N ILE A 188 6.33 8.75 5.75
CA ILE A 188 7.53 9.19 6.45
C ILE A 188 8.66 9.18 5.42
N MET A 189 9.30 10.33 5.23
CA MET A 189 10.38 10.50 4.26
C MET A 189 11.61 11.09 4.94
N SER A 190 12.77 10.52 4.65
CA SER A 190 14.06 11.02 5.12
C SER A 190 14.51 12.20 4.25
N ASP A 191 14.75 13.33 4.91
CA ASP A 191 15.28 14.57 4.34
C ASP A 191 16.69 14.85 4.86
N ARG A 192 17.37 15.82 4.25
CA ARG A 192 18.75 16.16 4.65
C ARG A 192 18.89 16.57 6.13
N LEU A 193 17.88 17.25 6.69
CA LEU A 193 17.96 17.86 8.03
C LEU A 193 16.94 17.25 9.02
N GLY A 194 16.30 16.14 8.65
CA GLY A 194 15.25 15.54 9.46
C GLY A 194 14.37 14.60 8.65
N CYS A 195 13.11 14.49 9.07
CA CYS A 195 12.11 13.70 8.36
C CYS A 195 10.84 14.51 8.14
N THR A 196 10.23 14.33 6.98
CA THR A 196 8.89 14.82 6.69
C THR A 196 7.89 13.70 6.99
N ILE A 197 6.89 13.99 7.82
CA ILE A 197 5.81 13.05 8.16
C ILE A 197 4.49 13.66 7.68
N SER A 198 3.77 12.91 6.86
CA SER A 198 2.48 13.34 6.32
C SER A 198 1.37 12.36 6.68
N PHE A 199 0.19 12.89 7.00
CA PHE A 199 -0.98 12.11 7.39
C PHE A 199 -2.27 12.70 6.79
N SER A 200 -3.21 11.85 6.41
CA SER A 200 -4.55 12.26 5.97
C SER A 200 -5.62 11.26 6.39
N GLU A 201 -6.81 11.78 6.68
CA GLU A 201 -8.05 11.02 6.90
C GLU A 201 -8.73 10.60 5.58
N CYS A 202 -8.17 10.98 4.44
CA CYS A 202 -8.67 10.64 3.11
C CYS A 202 -7.61 9.87 2.32
N GLY A 203 -7.25 8.67 2.81
CA GLY A 203 -6.28 7.79 2.14
C GLY A 203 -6.85 7.06 0.92
N GLY A 204 -6.03 6.14 0.39
CA GLY A 204 -6.43 5.20 -0.65
C GLY A 204 -6.32 5.76 -2.06
N ILE A 205 -7.21 5.29 -2.95
CA ILE A 205 -7.17 5.62 -4.39
C ILE A 205 -7.45 7.12 -4.64
N GLU A 206 -8.20 7.76 -3.75
CA GLU A 206 -8.63 9.16 -3.86
C GLU A 206 -7.63 10.16 -3.25
N ILE A 207 -6.49 9.70 -2.69
CA ILE A 207 -5.53 10.60 -2.03
C ILE A 207 -4.99 11.69 -2.96
N GLU A 208 -4.79 11.38 -4.24
CA GLU A 208 -4.25 12.32 -5.25
C GLU A 208 -5.20 13.51 -5.45
N GLU A 209 -6.50 13.30 -5.32
CA GLU A 209 -7.55 14.32 -5.47
C GLU A 209 -7.81 15.09 -4.16
N ASN A 210 -7.31 14.59 -3.03
CA ASN A 210 -7.51 15.12 -1.68
C ASN A 210 -6.18 15.57 -1.03
N TRP A 211 -5.19 15.96 -1.85
CA TRP A 211 -3.87 16.35 -1.36
C TRP A 211 -3.90 17.58 -0.45
N ASP A 212 -4.87 18.46 -0.64
CA ASP A 212 -5.14 19.63 0.20
C ASP A 212 -5.50 19.26 1.65
N LYS A 213 -5.96 18.02 1.89
CA LYS A 213 -6.29 17.49 3.22
C LYS A 213 -5.11 16.80 3.90
N VAL A 214 -3.99 16.63 3.20
CA VAL A 214 -2.78 16.04 3.77
C VAL A 214 -2.13 17.05 4.71
N LYS A 215 -1.96 16.64 5.96
CA LYS A 215 -1.21 17.42 6.95
C LYS A 215 0.21 16.92 6.99
N THR A 216 1.15 17.85 7.05
CA THR A 216 2.57 17.55 7.06
C THR A 216 3.26 18.26 8.20
N ILE A 217 4.15 17.55 8.87
CA ILE A 217 5.11 18.11 9.83
C ILE A 217 6.53 17.78 9.36
N PHE A 218 7.48 18.63 9.73
CA PHE A 218 8.90 18.36 9.59
C PHE A 218 9.51 18.17 10.98
N LEU A 219 10.17 17.04 11.19
CA LEU A 219 10.85 16.70 12.45
C LEU A 219 12.37 16.72 12.23
N PRO A 220 13.11 17.69 12.80
CA PRO A 220 14.56 17.75 12.65
C PRO A 220 15.27 16.52 13.22
N THR A 221 16.43 16.14 12.66
CA THR A 221 17.16 14.88 12.99
C THR A 221 17.34 14.64 14.48
N GLU A 222 17.68 15.67 15.25
CA GLU A 222 17.96 15.58 16.69
C GLU A 222 16.70 15.68 17.58
N LYS A 223 15.50 15.66 16.99
CA LYS A 223 14.23 15.81 17.70
C LYS A 223 13.45 14.48 17.73
N PRO A 224 13.02 14.03 18.92
CA PRO A 224 12.18 12.85 19.02
C PRO A 224 10.75 13.16 18.58
N MET A 225 10.02 12.14 18.12
CA MET A 225 8.59 12.24 17.87
C MET A 225 7.80 12.20 19.19
N THR A 226 7.57 13.37 19.78
CA THR A 226 6.73 13.55 20.98
C THR A 226 5.24 13.60 20.62
N LEU A 227 4.38 13.55 21.65
CA LEU A 227 2.94 13.76 21.47
C LEU A 227 2.65 15.15 20.87
N ASP A 228 3.33 16.19 21.35
CA ASP A 228 3.15 17.56 20.85
C ASP A 228 3.60 17.70 19.39
N ALA A 229 4.69 17.03 19.01
CA ALA A 229 5.16 17.01 17.62
C ALA A 229 4.14 16.32 16.70
N CYS A 230 3.51 15.24 17.16
CA CYS A 230 2.51 14.49 16.41
C CYS A 230 1.13 15.16 16.39
N ALA A 231 0.81 16.00 17.38
CA ALA A 231 -0.52 16.57 17.58
C ALA A 231 -1.11 17.26 16.33
N PRO A 232 -0.35 18.04 15.52
CA PRO A 232 -0.89 18.67 14.31
C PRO A 232 -1.47 17.67 13.29
N LEU A 233 -0.86 16.49 13.17
CA LEU A 233 -1.31 15.44 12.24
C LEU A 233 -2.69 14.91 12.65
N ILE A 234 -2.88 14.65 13.94
CA ILE A 234 -4.05 13.94 14.49
C ILE A 234 -5.13 14.85 15.07
N ALA A 235 -4.95 16.18 15.01
CA ALA A 235 -5.82 17.14 15.69
C ALA A 235 -7.32 17.09 15.29
N THR A 236 -7.62 16.68 14.06
CA THR A 236 -8.99 16.62 13.52
C THR A 236 -9.65 15.26 13.72
N LEU A 237 -8.89 14.24 14.11
CA LEU A 237 -9.42 12.91 14.33
C LEU A 237 -10.42 12.89 15.51
N PRO A 238 -11.48 12.06 15.43
CA PRO A 238 -12.32 11.75 16.57
C PRO A 238 -11.51 11.27 17.78
N LEU A 239 -11.96 11.60 18.99
CA LEU A 239 -11.23 11.31 20.23
C LEU A 239 -11.00 9.81 20.42
N GLU A 240 -11.92 8.98 19.92
CA GLU A 240 -11.92 7.53 20.02
C GLU A 240 -10.73 6.89 19.30
N VAL A 241 -10.30 7.46 18.16
CA VAL A 241 -9.23 6.90 17.31
C VAL A 241 -7.94 7.71 17.40
N ARG A 242 -8.00 8.96 17.87
CA ARG A 242 -6.88 9.89 17.92
C ARG A 242 -5.67 9.32 18.65
N THR A 243 -5.87 8.77 19.85
CA THR A 243 -4.77 8.20 20.65
C THR A 243 -4.13 7.02 19.92
N LYS A 244 -4.95 6.10 19.40
CA LYS A 244 -4.48 4.91 18.68
C LYS A 244 -3.68 5.25 17.44
N ILE A 245 -4.18 6.17 16.61
CA ILE A 245 -3.46 6.62 15.41
C ILE A 245 -2.20 7.42 15.80
N GLY A 246 -2.25 8.25 16.84
CA GLY A 246 -1.08 8.98 17.34
C GLY A 246 0.04 8.05 17.80
N ASP A 247 -0.29 7.03 18.59
CA ASP A 247 0.68 6.02 19.04
C ASP A 247 1.23 5.20 17.86
N PHE A 248 0.38 4.90 16.88
CA PHE A 248 0.79 4.21 15.65
C PHE A 248 1.76 5.03 14.80
N ILE A 249 1.51 6.32 14.59
CA ILE A 249 2.41 7.22 13.84
C ILE A 249 3.76 7.31 14.56
N ARG A 250 3.76 7.49 15.89
CA ARG A 250 4.97 7.57 16.70
C ARG A 250 5.77 6.27 16.70
N GLY A 251 5.09 5.13 16.81
CA GLY A 251 5.72 3.82 16.73
C GLY A 251 6.27 3.54 15.33
N SER A 252 5.52 3.88 14.27
CA SER A 252 5.98 3.75 12.88
C SER A 252 7.21 4.62 12.62
N PHE A 253 7.27 5.83 13.18
CA PHE A 253 8.46 6.67 13.13
C PHE A 253 9.65 6.06 13.89
N SER A 254 9.40 5.40 15.01
CA SER A 254 10.45 4.68 15.76
C SER A 254 10.99 3.50 14.96
N VAL A 255 10.13 2.75 14.27
CA VAL A 255 10.55 1.69 13.33
C VAL A 255 11.34 2.26 12.17
N PHE A 256 10.88 3.36 11.58
CA PHE A 256 11.54 4.07 10.48
C PHE A 256 12.99 4.43 10.85
N GLN A 257 13.20 5.04 12.02
CA GLN A 257 14.55 5.40 12.48
C GLN A 257 15.40 4.18 12.87
N ASP A 258 14.83 3.21 13.58
CA ASP A 258 15.59 2.06 14.10
C ASP A 258 16.08 1.11 13.01
N LEU A 259 15.39 1.07 11.87
CA LEU A 259 15.69 0.20 10.74
C LEU A 259 16.33 0.93 9.55
N ASP A 260 16.66 2.22 9.70
CA ASP A 260 17.24 3.04 8.63
C ASP A 260 16.40 3.03 7.34
N PHE A 261 15.08 3.23 7.48
CA PHE A 261 14.23 3.55 6.34
C PHE A 261 14.59 4.93 5.79
N SER A 262 14.63 5.05 4.46
CA SER A 262 14.66 6.34 3.77
C SER A 262 13.26 6.79 3.36
N PHE A 263 12.33 5.85 3.18
CA PHE A 263 10.93 6.12 2.86
C PHE A 263 10.01 5.01 3.38
N MET A 264 8.88 5.40 3.97
CA MET A 264 7.81 4.50 4.38
C MET A 264 6.47 5.15 4.04
N GLU A 265 5.60 4.45 3.31
CA GLU A 265 4.26 4.91 2.96
C GLU A 265 3.25 3.79 3.21
N MET A 266 2.12 4.14 3.82
CA MET A 266 0.95 3.28 3.98
C MET A 266 -0.24 3.99 3.34
N ASN A 267 -0.62 3.51 2.15
CA ASN A 267 -1.66 4.15 1.35
C ASN A 267 -2.55 3.12 0.61
N PRO A 268 -3.58 2.57 1.28
CA PRO A 268 -4.11 2.99 2.58
C PRO A 268 -3.69 2.10 3.76
N PHE A 269 -3.90 2.61 4.97
CA PHE A 269 -4.16 1.77 6.14
C PHE A 269 -5.57 2.03 6.68
N THR A 270 -6.14 1.08 7.42
CA THR A 270 -7.46 1.19 8.04
C THR A 270 -7.40 0.82 9.52
N LEU A 271 -8.54 0.80 10.21
CA LEU A 271 -8.66 0.30 11.58
C LEU A 271 -9.47 -1.00 11.59
N VAL A 272 -8.89 -2.07 12.13
CA VAL A 272 -9.56 -3.36 12.36
C VAL A 272 -9.67 -3.56 13.85
N ASN A 273 -10.90 -3.62 14.38
CA ASN A 273 -11.16 -3.70 15.82
C ASN A 273 -10.47 -2.57 16.63
N GLY A 274 -10.37 -1.37 16.04
CA GLY A 274 -9.71 -0.21 16.64
C GLY A 274 -8.19 -0.18 16.53
N GLU A 275 -7.56 -1.20 15.94
CA GLU A 275 -6.12 -1.27 15.72
C GLU A 275 -5.75 -0.95 14.26
N PRO A 276 -4.65 -0.22 14.00
CA PRO A 276 -4.15 0.03 12.65
C PRO A 276 -3.87 -1.24 11.85
N TYR A 277 -4.25 -1.22 10.58
CA TYR A 277 -3.99 -2.31 9.64
C TYR A 277 -3.59 -1.75 8.26
N PRO A 278 -2.30 -1.84 7.87
CA PRO A 278 -1.84 -1.43 6.55
C PRO A 278 -2.38 -2.33 5.43
N LEU A 279 -3.17 -1.76 4.53
CA LEU A 279 -3.72 -2.46 3.36
C LEU A 279 -2.74 -2.41 2.18
N ASP A 280 -2.03 -1.29 2.04
CA ASP A 280 -0.92 -1.11 1.10
C ASP A 280 0.29 -0.55 1.85
N MET A 281 1.48 -1.02 1.53
CA MET A 281 2.71 -0.45 2.08
C MET A 281 3.81 -0.37 1.03
N ARG A 282 4.61 0.70 1.10
CA ARG A 282 5.86 0.86 0.36
C ARG A 282 6.97 1.19 1.33
N GLY A 283 8.10 0.52 1.15
CA GLY A 283 9.30 0.73 1.95
C GLY A 283 10.52 0.95 1.08
N GLU A 284 11.42 1.79 1.58
CA GLU A 284 12.77 1.99 1.07
C GLU A 284 13.74 2.03 2.26
N LEU A 285 14.82 1.27 2.17
CA LEU A 285 15.87 1.18 3.18
C LEU A 285 17.16 1.81 2.65
N ASP A 286 17.98 2.31 3.58
CA ASP A 286 19.37 2.66 3.29
C ASP A 286 20.24 1.40 3.30
N ASP A 287 20.46 0.74 2.16
CA ASP A 287 21.18 -0.53 2.07
C ASP A 287 22.61 -0.47 2.63
N THR A 288 23.24 0.71 2.68
CA THR A 288 24.54 0.90 3.33
C THR A 288 24.49 0.69 4.84
N ALA A 289 23.29 0.70 5.44
CA ALA A 289 23.05 0.35 6.83
C ALA A 289 22.91 -1.16 7.09
N ALA A 290 23.01 -2.02 6.05
CA ALA A 290 22.87 -3.47 6.19
C ALA A 290 23.81 -4.06 7.26
N PHE A 291 25.06 -3.61 7.33
CA PHE A 291 26.05 -4.13 8.28
C PHE A 291 25.62 -4.01 9.76
N LYS A 292 24.84 -2.97 10.11
CA LYS A 292 24.32 -2.79 11.47
C LYS A 292 22.91 -3.34 11.65
N ASN A 293 22.16 -3.51 10.56
CA ASN A 293 20.77 -3.96 10.59
C ASN A 293 20.54 -5.41 10.18
N PHE A 294 21.57 -6.18 9.80
CA PHE A 294 21.40 -7.55 9.29
C PHE A 294 20.51 -8.44 10.17
N LYS A 295 20.64 -8.38 11.50
CA LYS A 295 19.76 -9.13 12.42
C LYS A 295 18.32 -8.62 12.47
N LYS A 296 18.13 -7.33 12.25
CA LYS A 296 16.82 -6.67 12.29
C LYS A 296 16.09 -6.86 10.97
N TRP A 297 16.79 -6.72 9.85
CA TRP A 297 16.18 -6.88 8.54
C TRP A 297 15.91 -8.35 8.20
N GLY A 298 16.73 -9.27 8.72
CA GLY A 298 16.67 -10.68 8.36
C GLY A 298 17.07 -10.89 6.90
N ASP A 299 16.45 -11.88 6.26
CA ASP A 299 16.70 -12.21 4.87
C ASP A 299 15.91 -11.28 3.94
N ILE A 300 16.32 -10.01 3.88
CA ILE A 300 15.69 -9.03 3.00
C ILE A 300 16.28 -9.08 1.60
N GLU A 301 15.41 -8.98 0.60
CA GLU A 301 15.81 -8.83 -0.80
C GLU A 301 15.59 -7.40 -1.27
N PHE A 302 16.50 -6.89 -2.10
CA PHE A 302 16.37 -5.62 -2.80
C PHE A 302 16.05 -5.85 -4.28
N PRO A 303 14.77 -5.89 -4.68
CA PRO A 303 14.42 -6.17 -6.06
C PRO A 303 14.85 -5.02 -6.96
N LEU A 304 15.25 -5.36 -8.17
CA LEU A 304 15.44 -4.36 -9.21
C LEU A 304 14.10 -3.68 -9.56
N PRO A 305 14.14 -2.44 -10.06
CA PRO A 305 12.95 -1.80 -10.61
C PRO A 305 12.27 -2.69 -11.66
N PHE A 306 10.94 -2.68 -11.67
CA PHE A 306 10.14 -3.48 -12.60
C PHE A 306 10.58 -3.27 -14.06
N GLY A 307 10.76 -4.36 -14.81
CA GLY A 307 11.23 -4.31 -16.20
C GLY A 307 12.74 -4.33 -16.39
N ARG A 308 13.53 -4.16 -15.32
CA ARG A 308 14.98 -4.22 -15.40
C ARG A 308 15.49 -5.65 -15.21
N VAL A 309 16.39 -6.06 -16.09
CA VAL A 309 17.18 -7.29 -15.98
C VAL A 309 18.65 -6.90 -16.08
N LEU A 310 19.47 -7.36 -15.14
CA LEU A 310 20.92 -7.15 -15.23
C LEU A 310 21.48 -8.01 -16.36
N SER A 311 22.36 -7.42 -17.16
CA SER A 311 23.24 -8.17 -18.04
C SER A 311 24.20 -9.04 -17.22
N PRO A 312 24.79 -10.12 -17.81
CA PRO A 312 25.75 -10.96 -17.09
C PRO A 312 26.92 -10.17 -16.48
N SER A 313 27.37 -9.11 -17.17
CA SER A 313 28.42 -8.22 -16.67
C SER A 313 27.96 -7.40 -15.47
N GLU A 314 26.74 -6.85 -15.51
CA GLU A 314 26.19 -6.11 -14.36
C GLU A 314 25.98 -7.01 -13.15
N SER A 315 25.48 -8.24 -13.34
CA SER A 315 25.35 -9.22 -12.26
C SER A 315 26.70 -9.57 -11.65
N TYR A 316 27.74 -9.79 -12.49
CA TYR A 316 29.09 -10.07 -11.99
C TYR A 316 29.65 -8.92 -11.16
N ILE A 317 29.48 -7.67 -11.60
CA ILE A 317 29.92 -6.50 -10.83
C ILE A 317 29.13 -6.36 -9.53
N HIS A 318 27.81 -6.60 -9.55
CA HIS A 318 26.96 -6.56 -8.37
C HIS A 318 27.42 -7.59 -7.31
N GLU A 319 27.69 -8.82 -7.72
CA GLU A 319 28.19 -9.88 -6.82
C GLU A 319 29.57 -9.58 -6.23
N LEU A 320 30.41 -8.80 -6.93
CA LEU A 320 31.69 -8.35 -6.40
C LEU A 320 31.50 -7.24 -5.36
N ASP A 321 30.58 -6.31 -5.61
CA ASP A 321 30.28 -5.18 -4.71
C ASP A 321 29.65 -5.66 -3.39
N GLU A 322 28.75 -6.64 -3.43
CA GLU A 322 28.11 -7.22 -2.23
C GLU A 322 29.07 -7.97 -1.28
N LYS A 323 30.27 -8.36 -1.77
CA LYS A 323 31.25 -9.14 -1.00
C LYS A 323 32.30 -8.30 -0.29
N VAL A 324 32.30 -6.97 -0.48
CA VAL A 324 33.25 -6.02 0.11
C VAL A 324 32.64 -5.35 1.33
#